data_AF-A0A8J4UDS2-F1
#
_entry.id   AF-A0A8J4UDS2-F1
#
_cell.length_a   1.000
_cell.length_b   1.000
_cell.length_c   1.000
_cell.angle_alpha   90.00
_cell.angle_beta   90.00
_cell.angle_gamma   90.00
#
_symmetry.space_group_name_H-M   'P 1'
#
loop_
_entity.id
_entity.type
_entity.pdbx_description
1 polymer ?
#
loop_
_entity_poly.entity_id
_entity_poly.type
_entity_poly.pdbx_seq_one_letter_code
_entity_poly.pdbx_strand_id
1 'polypeptide(L)'
;MLFRNRLSFFGWVGAMDTRHGVVVITFLAFFMQVVVEATSWWSLAMNPLLIPEAYIIGAQPLCSQLSGLSKGQKKLCQLYQDHMQYIGEGAKTGIRECQYQFRHRRWNCSTVDNSSVFGRVMQIGSREAAFTYAISAAGVVNAVSRACREGELSSCGCSRAARPKDLPRDWLWGGCGDNLNYGYRFSKEFVDAREREKTYEKASTESARLMMNLHNNEAGRR
;
A
#
# COMPACT_ATOMS: atom_id res chain seq x y z
N MET A 1 -6.74 -47.43 71.84
CA MET A 1 -7.09 -45.99 71.79
C MET A 1 -6.81 -45.48 70.40
N LEU A 2 -7.86 -45.21 69.63
CA LEU A 2 -7.83 -44.56 68.33
C LEU A 2 -7.62 -43.06 68.54
N PHE A 3 -6.58 -42.48 67.93
CA PHE A 3 -6.47 -41.04 67.75
C PHE A 3 -6.53 -40.67 66.27
N ARG A 4 -7.33 -39.65 66.03
CA ARG A 4 -7.82 -39.04 64.80
C ARG A 4 -7.02 -37.77 64.54
N ASN A 5 -6.78 -37.42 63.27
CA ASN A 5 -6.63 -36.07 62.67
C ASN A 5 -5.58 -36.06 61.54
N ARG A 6 -5.67 -35.31 60.44
CA ARG A 6 -6.70 -34.53 59.72
C ARG A 6 -5.93 -34.06 58.47
N LEU A 7 -6.38 -34.40 57.26
CA LEU A 7 -5.79 -33.87 56.02
C LEU A 7 -6.16 -32.39 55.89
N SER A 8 -5.16 -31.53 55.67
CA SER A 8 -5.35 -30.14 55.24
C SER A 8 -4.56 -29.94 53.94
N PHE A 9 -5.30 -29.77 52.85
CA PHE A 9 -4.82 -29.27 51.56
C PHE A 9 -4.35 -27.81 51.75
N PHE A 10 -3.11 -27.49 51.40
CA PHE A 10 -2.66 -26.10 51.25
C PHE A 10 -2.18 -25.88 49.82
N GLY A 11 -2.89 -24.99 49.12
CA GLY A 11 -2.66 -24.62 47.74
C GLY A 11 -1.36 -23.86 47.55
N TRP A 12 -0.63 -24.22 46.50
CA TRP A 12 0.50 -23.46 46.00
C TRP A 12 -0.01 -22.41 45.02
N VAL A 13 -0.22 -21.18 45.51
CA VAL A 13 -0.24 -19.99 44.65
C VAL A 13 1.06 -19.24 44.97
N GLY A 14 2.11 -19.55 44.23
CA GLY A 14 3.38 -18.83 44.30
C GLY A 14 3.16 -17.41 43.80
N ALA A 15 3.30 -16.42 44.69
CA ALA A 15 3.27 -15.01 44.36
C ALA A 15 4.42 -14.69 43.40
N MET A 16 4.07 -14.35 42.16
CA MET A 16 5.02 -13.81 41.19
C MET A 16 5.51 -12.46 41.70
N ASP A 17 6.83 -12.33 41.89
CA ASP A 17 7.49 -11.11 42.34
C ASP A 17 7.13 -9.93 41.43
N THR A 18 6.61 -8.85 42.01
CA THR A 18 6.05 -7.68 41.31
C THR A 18 7.07 -7.02 40.39
N ARG A 19 8.38 -7.14 40.68
CA ARG A 19 9.46 -6.66 39.79
C ARG A 19 9.55 -7.44 38.48
N HIS A 20 9.40 -8.77 38.55
CA HIS A 20 9.42 -9.65 37.38
C HIS A 20 8.15 -9.49 36.55
N GLY A 21 6.99 -9.29 37.20
CA GLY A 21 5.73 -8.97 36.53
C GLY A 21 5.81 -7.65 35.74
N VAL A 22 6.39 -6.60 36.31
CA VAL A 22 6.56 -5.31 35.63
C VAL A 22 7.51 -5.41 34.44
N VAL A 23 8.63 -6.14 34.56
CA VAL A 23 9.57 -6.34 33.44
C VAL A 23 8.94 -7.13 32.30
N VAL A 24 8.16 -8.18 32.60
CA VAL A 24 7.45 -8.96 31.58
C VAL A 24 6.37 -8.12 30.91
N ILE A 25 5.62 -7.31 31.67
CA ILE A 25 4.61 -6.40 31.11
C ILE A 25 5.24 -5.31 30.26
N THR A 26 6.39 -4.73 30.66
CA THR A 26 7.09 -3.74 29.83
C THR A 26 7.70 -4.38 28.59
N PHE A 27 8.25 -5.60 28.68
CA PHE A 27 8.74 -6.33 27.50
C PHE A 27 7.61 -6.71 26.54
N LEU A 28 6.46 -7.19 27.06
CA LEU A 28 5.28 -7.51 26.26
C LEU A 28 4.64 -6.25 25.67
N ALA A 29 4.57 -5.15 26.42
CA ALA A 29 4.09 -3.87 25.92
C ALA A 29 5.03 -3.29 24.85
N PHE A 30 6.34 -3.43 25.03
CA PHE A 30 7.34 -3.05 24.03
C PHE A 30 7.24 -3.93 22.77
N PHE A 31 7.03 -5.24 22.92
CA PHE A 31 6.79 -6.16 21.80
C PHE A 31 5.46 -5.86 21.08
N MET A 32 4.40 -5.50 21.81
CA MET A 32 3.10 -5.13 21.23
C MET A 32 3.12 -3.74 20.57
N GLN A 33 4.00 -2.83 21.01
CA GLN A 33 4.25 -1.55 20.34
C GLN A 33 5.02 -1.70 19.01
N VAL A 34 5.74 -2.81 18.81
CA VAL A 34 6.47 -3.09 17.56
C VAL A 34 5.53 -3.61 16.44
N VAL A 35 4.30 -4.02 16.76
CA VAL A 35 3.35 -4.57 15.76
C VAL A 35 2.47 -3.48 15.10
N VAL A 36 2.66 -2.21 15.41
CA VAL A 36 1.85 -1.13 14.85
C VAL A 36 2.46 -0.54 13.57
N GLU A 37 1.75 -0.81 12.47
CA GLU A 37 1.74 -0.11 11.18
C GLU A 37 2.97 -0.20 10.27
N ALA A 38 3.09 -1.32 9.58
CA ALA A 38 3.71 -1.33 8.25
C ALA A 38 2.93 -2.20 7.26
N THR A 39 1.62 -2.00 7.16
CA THR A 39 0.89 -2.53 6.00
C THR A 39 0.55 -1.34 5.13
N SER A 40 1.30 -1.19 4.05
CA SER A 40 1.11 -0.14 3.04
C SER A 40 0.38 -0.74 1.85
N TRP A 41 -0.37 0.07 1.09
CA TRP A 41 -1.15 -0.46 -0.03
C TRP A 41 -0.25 -1.05 -1.13
N TRP A 42 1.02 -0.65 -1.17
CA TRP A 42 2.07 -1.28 -2.00
C TRP A 42 2.20 -2.79 -1.78
N SER A 43 1.77 -3.32 -0.62
CA SER A 43 1.82 -4.77 -0.33
C SER A 43 0.98 -5.61 -1.30
N LEU A 44 0.06 -4.99 -2.05
CA LEU A 44 -0.62 -5.61 -3.20
C LEU A 44 0.36 -6.08 -4.29
N ALA A 45 1.57 -5.52 -4.36
CA ALA A 45 2.60 -5.93 -5.31
C ALA A 45 3.28 -7.27 -4.96
N MET A 46 3.30 -7.63 -3.67
CA MET A 46 4.09 -8.77 -3.14
C MET A 46 3.24 -9.97 -2.75
N ASN A 47 1.99 -9.74 -2.33
CA ASN A 47 1.03 -10.82 -2.09
C ASN A 47 0.15 -10.95 -3.33
N PRO A 48 0.42 -11.91 -4.24
CA PRO A 48 -0.59 -12.26 -5.23
C PRO A 48 -1.84 -12.64 -4.46
N LEU A 49 -2.98 -12.10 -4.87
CA LEU A 49 -4.27 -12.59 -4.41
C LEU A 49 -4.26 -14.09 -4.70
N LEU A 50 -4.12 -14.93 -3.67
CA LEU A 50 -4.23 -16.36 -3.83
C LEU A 50 -5.69 -16.62 -4.16
N ILE A 51 -5.99 -16.66 -5.46
CA ILE A 51 -7.29 -17.01 -6.01
C ILE A 51 -7.35 -18.54 -5.94
N PRO A 52 -8.13 -19.16 -5.04
CA PRO A 52 -8.37 -20.60 -5.11
C PRO A 52 -9.12 -20.88 -6.43
N GLU A 53 -8.83 -22.01 -7.08
CA GLU A 53 -9.41 -22.39 -8.40
C GLU A 53 -10.95 -22.51 -8.45
N ALA A 54 -11.68 -22.19 -7.38
CA ALA A 54 -13.13 -22.10 -7.35
C ALA A 54 -13.66 -20.69 -7.72
N TYR A 55 -12.88 -19.90 -8.47
CA TYR A 55 -13.22 -18.52 -8.80
C TYR A 55 -14.01 -18.41 -10.12
N ILE A 56 -15.26 -18.89 -10.10
CA ILE A 56 -16.22 -18.71 -11.18
C ILE A 56 -16.60 -17.23 -11.25
N ILE A 57 -16.22 -16.56 -12.34
CA ILE A 57 -16.74 -15.28 -12.86
C ILE A 57 -17.09 -14.22 -11.78
N GLY A 58 -16.16 -13.32 -11.45
CA GLY A 58 -16.50 -11.95 -10.99
C GLY A 58 -16.22 -11.46 -9.54
N ALA A 59 -15.80 -12.27 -8.58
CA ALA A 59 -15.43 -11.85 -7.20
C ALA A 59 -13.91 -11.82 -6.95
N GLN A 60 -13.33 -10.75 -7.44
CA GLN A 60 -12.78 -9.73 -6.55
C GLN A 60 -12.61 -10.14 -5.07
N PRO A 61 -11.38 -10.12 -4.52
CA PRO A 61 -11.16 -10.41 -3.10
C PRO A 61 -11.93 -9.42 -2.22
N LEU A 62 -12.42 -9.88 -1.06
CA LEU A 62 -13.04 -8.96 -0.11
C LEU A 62 -12.00 -7.91 0.31
N CYS A 63 -12.26 -6.64 0.03
CA CYS A 63 -11.38 -5.51 0.39
C CYS A 63 -10.96 -5.45 1.87
N SER A 64 -11.70 -6.15 2.75
CA SER A 64 -11.36 -6.30 4.17
C SER A 64 -10.20 -7.26 4.42
N GLN A 65 -9.98 -8.24 3.54
CA GLN A 65 -8.90 -9.24 3.61
C GLN A 65 -7.57 -8.68 3.09
N LEU A 66 -7.61 -7.59 2.32
CA LEU A 66 -6.42 -6.91 1.83
C LEU A 66 -5.74 -6.17 2.99
N SER A 67 -4.62 -6.73 3.45
CA SER A 67 -3.76 -6.07 4.42
C SER A 67 -3.09 -4.84 3.78
N GLY A 68 -3.02 -3.75 4.54
CA GLY A 68 -2.32 -2.54 4.11
C GLY A 68 -3.12 -1.48 3.38
N LEU A 69 -4.43 -1.64 3.23
CA LEU A 69 -5.29 -0.54 2.80
C LEU A 69 -5.71 0.36 3.97
N SER A 70 -5.60 1.67 3.80
CA SER A 70 -6.18 2.66 4.73
C SER A 70 -7.72 2.64 4.69
N LYS A 71 -8.39 3.41 5.56
CA LYS A 71 -9.86 3.40 5.62
C LYS A 71 -10.47 3.93 4.32
N GLY A 72 -9.89 4.99 3.76
CA GLY A 72 -10.29 5.57 2.47
C GLY A 72 -9.97 4.63 1.30
N GLN A 73 -8.81 3.97 1.32
CA GLN A 73 -8.47 2.98 0.28
C GLN A 73 -9.41 1.77 0.30
N LYS A 74 -9.87 1.33 1.47
CA LYS A 74 -10.88 0.26 1.59
C LYS A 74 -12.22 0.67 0.99
N LYS A 75 -12.65 1.93 1.19
CA LYS A 75 -13.87 2.46 0.56
C LYS A 75 -13.74 2.51 -0.97
N LEU A 76 -12.59 2.97 -1.48
CA LEU A 76 -12.32 2.99 -2.92
C LEU A 76 -12.25 1.58 -3.51
N CYS A 77 -11.62 0.64 -2.81
CA CYS A 77 -11.59 -0.77 -3.20
C CYS A 77 -13.00 -1.35 -3.32
N GLN A 78 -13.89 -1.05 -2.37
CA GLN A 78 -15.28 -1.53 -2.41
C GLN A 78 -16.06 -0.98 -3.62
N LEU A 79 -15.76 0.26 -4.02
CA LEU A 79 -16.39 0.93 -5.16
C LEU A 79 -15.79 0.52 -6.51
N TYR A 80 -14.49 0.28 -6.55
CA TYR A 80 -13.69 0.04 -7.76
C TYR A 80 -12.96 -1.30 -7.66
N GLN A 81 -13.72 -2.36 -7.42
CA GLN A 81 -13.15 -3.69 -7.23
C GLN A 81 -12.33 -4.10 -8.46
N ASP A 82 -12.88 -3.97 -9.68
CA ASP A 82 -12.22 -4.25 -10.97
C ASP A 82 -10.85 -3.55 -11.16
N HIS A 83 -10.53 -2.52 -10.39
CA HIS A 83 -9.24 -1.82 -10.45
C HIS A 83 -8.15 -2.46 -9.59
N MET A 84 -8.50 -3.26 -8.58
CA MET A 84 -7.57 -3.70 -7.53
C MET A 84 -6.41 -4.54 -8.06
N GLN A 85 -6.68 -5.39 -9.06
CA GLN A 85 -5.63 -6.16 -9.74
C GLN A 85 -4.62 -5.21 -10.42
N TYR A 86 -5.10 -4.25 -11.20
CA TYR A 86 -4.27 -3.30 -11.94
C TYR A 86 -3.51 -2.33 -11.04
N ILE A 87 -4.08 -1.97 -9.89
CA ILE A 87 -3.36 -1.20 -8.85
C ILE A 87 -2.17 -2.01 -8.31
N GLY A 88 -2.38 -3.29 -8.00
CA GLY A 88 -1.32 -4.18 -7.53
C GLY A 88 -0.23 -4.39 -8.58
N GLU A 89 -0.62 -4.61 -9.84
CA GLU A 89 0.31 -4.74 -10.97
C GLU A 89 1.09 -3.46 -11.26
N GLY A 90 0.42 -2.30 -11.21
CA GLY A 90 1.05 -0.99 -11.37
C GLY A 90 2.05 -0.69 -10.27
N ALA A 91 1.68 -1.00 -9.03
CA ALA A 91 2.60 -0.93 -7.90
C ALA A 91 3.82 -1.81 -8.11
N LYS A 92 3.62 -3.09 -8.45
CA LYS A 92 4.68 -4.06 -8.71
C LYS A 92 5.63 -3.59 -9.81
N THR A 93 5.08 -3.03 -10.88
CA THR A 93 5.86 -2.47 -11.99
C THR A 93 6.70 -1.28 -11.53
N GLY A 94 6.13 -0.39 -10.71
CA GLY A 94 6.90 0.70 -10.09
C GLY A 94 8.07 0.20 -9.23
N ILE A 95 7.89 -0.89 -8.46
CA ILE A 95 8.98 -1.48 -7.66
C ILE A 95 10.09 -2.01 -8.56
N ARG A 96 9.71 -2.77 -9.60
CA ARG A 96 10.68 -3.37 -10.53
C ARG A 96 11.50 -2.30 -11.22
N GLU A 97 10.85 -1.21 -11.65
CA GLU A 97 11.54 -0.08 -12.27
C GLU A 97 12.46 0.62 -11.26
N CYS A 98 12.02 0.81 -10.02
CA CYS A 98 12.86 1.35 -8.96
C CYS A 98 14.11 0.49 -8.71
N GLN A 99 13.94 -0.82 -8.60
CA GLN A 99 15.05 -1.77 -8.45
C GLN A 99 15.98 -1.72 -9.65
N TYR A 100 15.43 -1.62 -10.86
CA TYR A 100 16.21 -1.51 -12.08
C TYR A 100 17.06 -0.22 -12.10
N GLN A 101 16.47 0.93 -11.78
CA GLN A 101 17.17 2.22 -11.76
C GLN A 101 18.28 2.27 -10.71
N PHE A 102 18.06 1.62 -9.56
CA PHE A 102 18.98 1.66 -8.42
C PHE A 102 19.85 0.40 -8.26
N ARG A 103 19.86 -0.53 -9.23
CA ARG A 103 20.55 -1.84 -9.15
C ARG A 103 22.06 -1.79 -8.82
N HIS A 104 22.73 -0.67 -9.13
CA HIS A 104 24.16 -0.47 -8.86
C HIS A 104 24.42 0.60 -7.77
N ARG A 105 23.41 0.90 -6.95
CA ARG A 105 23.51 1.85 -5.83
C ARG A 105 23.51 1.10 -4.49
N ARG A 106 24.02 1.74 -3.44
CA ARG A 106 24.02 1.18 -2.07
C ARG A 106 22.61 0.87 -1.57
N TRP A 107 21.66 1.76 -1.88
CA TRP A 107 20.24 1.50 -1.76
C TRP A 107 19.72 1.10 -3.15
N ASN A 108 19.28 -0.15 -3.29
CA ASN A 108 18.88 -0.77 -4.56
C ASN A 108 17.37 -0.98 -4.69
N CYS A 109 16.58 -0.29 -3.85
CA CYS A 109 15.12 -0.43 -3.82
C CYS A 109 14.61 -1.85 -3.52
N SER A 110 15.44 -2.71 -2.90
CA SER A 110 15.02 -4.04 -2.46
C SER A 110 14.01 -3.92 -1.32
N THR A 111 12.93 -4.69 -1.41
CA THR A 111 11.91 -4.80 -0.36
C THR A 111 12.47 -5.67 0.77
N VAL A 112 12.65 -5.12 1.97
CA VAL A 112 13.37 -5.81 3.06
C VAL A 112 12.45 -6.79 3.83
N ASP A 113 11.13 -6.74 3.62
CA ASP A 113 10.16 -7.59 4.34
C ASP A 113 8.90 -7.86 3.49
N ASN A 114 8.30 -9.05 3.65
CA ASN A 114 7.06 -9.47 2.97
C ASN A 114 5.83 -8.66 3.41
N SER A 115 5.96 -7.88 4.50
CA SER A 115 4.92 -7.04 5.08
C SER A 115 4.85 -5.64 4.44
N SER A 116 6.00 -5.08 4.05
CA SER A 116 6.09 -3.71 3.52
C SER A 116 7.15 -3.57 2.43
N VAL A 117 6.68 -3.22 1.24
CA VAL A 117 7.51 -3.08 0.03
C VAL A 117 8.58 -1.99 0.18
N PHE A 118 8.28 -0.91 0.91
CA PHE A 118 9.18 0.24 1.05
C PHE A 118 9.47 0.66 2.50
N GLY A 119 8.98 -0.11 3.48
CA GLY A 119 9.15 0.06 4.94
C GLY A 119 9.77 1.37 5.43
N ARG A 120 11.02 1.29 5.92
CA ARG A 120 11.75 2.39 6.56
C ARG A 120 12.01 3.59 5.65
N VAL A 121 12.13 3.39 4.34
CA VAL A 121 12.42 4.47 3.38
C VAL A 121 11.26 5.46 3.34
N MET A 122 10.02 4.96 3.40
CA MET A 122 8.82 5.81 3.42
C MET A 122 8.64 6.56 4.75
N GLN A 123 9.38 6.16 5.78
CA GLN A 123 9.32 6.82 7.09
C GLN A 123 10.28 8.02 7.20
N ILE A 124 11.23 8.14 6.29
CA ILE A 124 12.25 9.19 6.31
C ILE A 124 12.05 10.07 5.08
N GLY A 125 12.18 11.39 5.24
CA GLY A 125 12.14 12.34 4.12
C GLY A 125 13.42 12.35 3.31
N SER A 126 13.70 11.27 2.55
CA SER A 126 14.91 11.13 1.74
C SER A 126 14.63 11.27 0.23
N ARG A 127 15.70 11.39 -0.58
CA ARG A 127 15.59 11.45 -2.05
C ARG A 127 15.07 10.12 -2.62
N GLU A 128 15.47 9.01 -2.00
CA GLU A 128 15.01 7.66 -2.32
C GLU A 128 13.52 7.50 -2.01
N ALA A 129 13.04 8.07 -0.89
CA ALA A 129 11.62 8.11 -0.57
C ALA A 129 10.86 8.92 -1.62
N ALA A 130 11.37 10.09 -2.02
CA ALA A 130 10.74 10.91 -3.04
C ALA A 130 10.60 10.18 -4.39
N PHE A 131 11.67 9.54 -4.85
CA PHE A 131 11.63 8.71 -6.05
C PHE A 131 10.65 7.55 -5.90
N THR A 132 10.66 6.91 -4.73
CA THR A 132 9.76 5.80 -4.41
C THR A 132 8.31 6.22 -4.56
N TYR A 133 7.84 7.30 -3.90
CA TYR A 133 6.46 7.81 -4.03
C TYR A 133 6.09 8.16 -5.49
N ALA A 134 7.03 8.75 -6.23
CA ALA A 134 6.79 9.13 -7.63
C ALA A 134 6.61 7.90 -8.55
N ILE A 135 7.58 6.98 -8.61
CA ILE A 135 7.55 5.84 -9.54
C ILE A 135 6.38 4.90 -9.27
N SER A 136 6.05 4.79 -8.00
CA SER A 136 4.86 4.20 -7.44
C SER A 136 3.55 4.74 -8.01
N ALA A 137 3.33 6.05 -7.88
CA ALA A 137 2.11 6.69 -8.38
C ALA A 137 2.03 6.62 -9.91
N ALA A 138 3.19 6.75 -10.58
CA ALA A 138 3.35 6.58 -12.03
C ALA A 138 2.95 5.16 -12.48
N GLY A 139 3.39 4.14 -11.74
CA GLY A 139 3.07 2.73 -12.03
C GLY A 139 1.57 2.46 -12.02
N VAL A 140 0.82 3.04 -11.05
CA VAL A 140 -0.65 2.93 -11.01
C VAL A 140 -1.30 3.66 -12.19
N VAL A 141 -0.85 4.88 -12.51
CA VAL A 141 -1.36 5.60 -13.69
C VAL A 141 -1.18 4.75 -14.93
N ASN A 142 0.02 4.22 -15.15
CA ASN A 142 0.34 3.40 -16.31
C ASN A 142 -0.55 2.16 -16.42
N ALA A 143 -0.65 1.37 -15.34
CA ALA A 143 -1.41 0.13 -15.34
C ALA A 143 -2.92 0.37 -15.53
N VAL A 144 -3.50 1.32 -14.81
CA VAL A 144 -4.94 1.64 -14.91
C VAL A 144 -5.27 2.23 -16.28
N SER A 145 -4.45 3.15 -16.80
CA SER A 145 -4.67 3.73 -18.13
C SER A 145 -4.59 2.71 -19.26
N ARG A 146 -3.72 1.71 -19.12
CA ARG A 146 -3.60 0.60 -20.07
C ARG A 146 -4.79 -0.36 -19.96
N ALA A 147 -5.23 -0.70 -18.76
CA ALA A 147 -6.42 -1.53 -18.55
C ALA A 147 -7.68 -0.87 -19.15
N CYS A 148 -7.81 0.46 -19.06
CA CYS A 148 -8.86 1.21 -19.75
C CYS A 148 -8.80 1.07 -21.28
N ARG A 149 -7.60 1.08 -21.86
CA ARG A 149 -7.40 0.90 -23.31
C ARG A 149 -7.77 -0.51 -23.75
N GLU A 150 -7.46 -1.51 -22.92
CA GLU A 150 -7.72 -2.92 -23.21
C GLU A 150 -9.18 -3.32 -22.97
N GLY A 151 -9.99 -2.45 -22.35
CA GLY A 151 -11.41 -2.71 -22.09
C GLY A 151 -11.65 -3.58 -20.86
N GLU A 152 -10.63 -3.75 -20.02
CA GLU A 152 -10.65 -4.59 -18.82
C GLU A 152 -11.39 -3.92 -17.64
N LEU A 153 -11.58 -2.60 -17.71
CA LEU A 153 -12.23 -1.80 -16.69
C LEU A 153 -13.56 -1.28 -17.21
N SER A 154 -14.63 -1.55 -16.46
CA SER A 154 -16.01 -1.18 -16.85
C SER A 154 -16.29 0.33 -16.81
N SER A 155 -15.51 1.06 -16.02
CA SER A 155 -15.69 2.47 -15.70
C SER A 155 -15.01 3.43 -16.69
N CYS A 156 -14.16 2.91 -17.58
CA CYS A 156 -13.37 3.71 -18.51
C CYS A 156 -13.25 3.01 -19.87
N GLY A 157 -12.61 3.70 -20.81
CA GLY A 157 -12.30 3.18 -22.14
C GLY A 157 -11.12 3.92 -22.74
N CYS A 158 -10.96 3.86 -24.06
CA CYS A 158 -9.90 4.54 -24.79
C CYS A 158 -9.76 6.03 -24.45
N SER A 159 -8.54 6.54 -24.58
CA SER A 159 -8.25 7.97 -24.47
C SER A 159 -9.11 8.80 -25.42
N ARG A 160 -9.63 9.93 -24.91
CA ARG A 160 -10.33 10.96 -25.71
C ARG A 160 -9.37 12.08 -26.14
N ALA A 161 -8.07 11.80 -26.21
CA ALA A 161 -7.08 12.77 -26.62
C ALA A 161 -7.35 13.26 -28.04
N ALA A 162 -7.41 14.59 -28.20
CA ALA A 162 -7.51 15.21 -29.49
C ALA A 162 -6.23 14.95 -30.30
N ARG A 163 -6.37 14.97 -31.63
CA ARG A 163 -5.23 14.93 -32.55
C ARG A 163 -4.20 16.00 -32.15
N PRO A 164 -2.91 15.65 -31.99
CA PRO A 164 -1.85 16.62 -31.75
C PRO A 164 -1.76 17.65 -32.88
N LYS A 165 -1.57 18.93 -32.53
CA LYS A 165 -1.55 20.04 -33.49
C LYS A 165 -0.34 19.99 -34.43
N ASP A 166 0.74 19.39 -33.94
CA ASP A 166 2.03 19.16 -34.58
C ASP A 166 2.06 17.91 -35.47
N LEU A 167 1.03 17.05 -35.42
CA LEU A 167 0.98 15.85 -36.24
C LEU A 167 0.78 16.21 -37.73
N PRO A 168 1.69 15.82 -38.64
CA PRO A 168 1.59 16.10 -40.07
C PRO A 168 0.25 15.66 -40.66
N ARG A 169 -0.37 16.47 -41.52
CA ARG A 169 -1.76 16.26 -42.01
C ARG A 169 -1.95 14.96 -42.79
N ASP A 170 -0.88 14.47 -43.40
CA ASP A 170 -0.77 13.20 -44.10
C ASP A 170 -0.84 11.98 -43.17
N TRP A 171 -0.57 12.16 -41.88
CA TRP A 171 -0.69 11.09 -40.88
C TRP A 171 -2.12 11.01 -40.35
N LEU A 172 -2.67 9.80 -40.27
CA LEU A 172 -3.97 9.56 -39.64
C LEU A 172 -3.82 9.46 -38.12
N TRP A 173 -4.67 10.18 -37.38
CA TRP A 173 -4.79 10.03 -35.93
C TRP A 173 -5.95 9.10 -35.62
N GLY A 174 -5.70 8.05 -34.85
CA GLY A 174 -6.73 7.07 -34.51
C GLY A 174 -6.19 5.93 -33.67
N GLY A 175 -7.01 4.89 -33.53
CA GLY A 175 -6.75 3.77 -32.63
C GLY A 175 -7.23 4.02 -31.21
N CYS A 176 -6.94 3.06 -30.33
CA CYS A 176 -7.26 3.14 -28.91
C CYS A 176 -5.97 3.39 -28.13
N GLY A 177 -5.81 4.61 -27.61
CA GLY A 177 -4.67 4.98 -26.74
C GLY A 177 -4.99 4.83 -25.26
N ASP A 178 -3.94 4.76 -24.44
CA ASP A 178 -4.02 4.71 -22.97
C ASP A 178 -4.76 5.93 -22.40
N ASN A 179 -5.74 5.70 -21.53
CA ASN A 179 -6.55 6.78 -20.94
C ASN A 179 -5.84 7.41 -19.72
N LEU A 180 -4.83 8.23 -19.99
CA LEU A 180 -4.01 8.88 -18.96
C LEU A 180 -4.81 9.79 -18.03
N ASN A 181 -5.86 10.45 -18.53
CA ASN A 181 -6.71 11.30 -17.69
C ASN A 181 -7.45 10.49 -16.62
N TYR A 182 -8.00 9.33 -17.00
CA TYR A 182 -8.64 8.43 -16.04
C TYR A 182 -7.63 7.87 -15.03
N GLY A 183 -6.52 7.31 -15.51
CA GLY A 183 -5.47 6.74 -14.65
C GLY A 183 -4.89 7.77 -13.68
N TYR A 184 -4.65 9.01 -14.13
CA TYR A 184 -4.21 10.12 -13.28
C TYR A 184 -5.19 10.40 -12.14
N ARG A 185 -6.48 10.56 -12.47
CA ARG A 185 -7.52 10.86 -11.47
C ARG A 185 -7.66 9.74 -10.46
N PHE A 186 -7.72 8.51 -10.94
CA PHE A 186 -7.85 7.33 -10.09
C PHE A 186 -6.63 7.15 -9.18
N SER A 187 -5.41 7.25 -9.73
CA SER A 187 -4.17 7.20 -8.94
C SER A 187 -4.15 8.30 -7.86
N LYS A 188 -4.57 9.52 -8.19
CA LYS A 188 -4.68 10.60 -7.21
C LYS A 188 -5.67 10.28 -6.09
N GLU A 189 -6.83 9.73 -6.39
CA GLU A 189 -7.83 9.36 -5.38
C GLU A 189 -7.34 8.20 -4.50
N PHE A 190 -6.79 7.14 -5.10
CA PHE A 190 -6.40 5.92 -4.38
C PHE A 190 -5.06 6.04 -3.65
N VAL A 191 -4.02 6.56 -4.31
CA VAL A 191 -2.65 6.62 -3.76
C VAL A 191 -2.56 7.68 -2.67
N ASP A 192 -3.21 8.84 -2.84
CA ASP A 192 -3.18 9.92 -1.85
C ASP A 192 -4.12 9.68 -0.67
N ALA A 193 -5.08 8.74 -0.75
CA ALA A 193 -6.11 8.54 0.28
C ALA A 193 -5.53 8.41 1.69
N ARG A 194 -4.48 7.59 1.85
CA ARG A 194 -3.80 7.39 3.13
C ARG A 194 -3.21 8.68 3.70
N GLU A 195 -2.59 9.50 2.86
CA GLU A 195 -1.95 10.75 3.30
C GLU A 195 -3.03 11.79 3.66
N ARG A 196 -4.14 11.84 2.90
CA ARG A 196 -5.26 12.76 3.16
C ARG A 196 -6.10 12.42 4.40
N GLU A 197 -6.09 11.15 4.83
CA GLU A 197 -6.75 10.72 6.07
C GLU A 197 -6.03 11.22 7.34
N LYS A 198 -4.75 11.60 7.22
CA LYS A 198 -3.95 12.06 8.34
C LYS A 198 -4.08 13.56 8.49
N THR A 199 -4.36 13.99 9.71
CA THR A 199 -4.39 15.40 10.09
C THR A 199 -3.25 15.67 11.05
N TYR A 200 -2.40 16.62 10.71
CA TYR A 200 -1.28 17.06 11.54
C TYR A 200 -1.40 18.55 11.85
N GLU A 201 -0.76 18.99 12.92
CA GLU A 201 -0.67 20.40 13.25
C GLU A 201 0.06 21.17 12.14
N LYS A 202 -0.40 22.38 11.85
CA LYS A 202 0.21 23.22 10.81
C LYS A 202 1.66 23.51 11.18
N ALA A 203 2.55 23.46 10.18
CA ALA A 203 3.99 23.67 10.33
C ALA A 203 4.75 22.62 11.18
N SER A 204 4.13 21.47 11.49
CA SER A 204 4.85 20.34 12.06
C SER A 204 5.71 19.62 11.01
N THR A 205 6.72 18.86 11.46
CA THR A 205 7.56 18.03 10.60
C THR A 205 6.73 16.99 9.83
N GLU A 206 5.71 16.44 10.46
CA GLU A 206 4.77 15.47 9.88
C GLU A 206 3.90 16.13 8.80
N SER A 207 3.44 17.36 9.03
CA SER A 207 2.73 18.16 8.03
C SER A 207 3.61 18.41 6.80
N ALA A 208 4.88 18.78 7.00
CA ALA A 208 5.84 18.94 5.90
C ALA A 208 6.07 17.62 5.14
N ARG A 209 6.18 16.49 5.85
CA ARG A 209 6.34 15.17 5.23
C ARG A 209 5.12 14.76 4.41
N LEU A 210 3.92 14.96 4.94
CA LEU A 210 2.67 14.71 4.22
C LEU A 210 2.63 15.51 2.91
N MET A 211 2.97 16.80 2.96
CA MET A 211 3.01 17.66 1.77
C MET A 211 4.06 17.21 0.77
N MET A 212 5.24 16.79 1.24
CA MET A 212 6.28 16.20 0.40
C MET A 212 5.79 14.92 -0.29
N ASN A 213 5.14 14.01 0.44
CA ASN A 213 4.61 12.77 -0.11
C ASN A 213 3.55 13.02 -1.19
N LEU A 214 2.60 13.93 -0.94
CA LEU A 214 1.61 14.34 -1.93
C LEU A 214 2.25 14.98 -3.17
N HIS A 215 3.28 15.81 -2.97
CA HIS A 215 4.04 16.42 -4.07
C HIS A 215 4.76 15.37 -4.92
N ASN A 216 5.42 14.40 -4.29
CA ASN A 216 6.15 13.36 -5.00
C ASN A 216 5.21 12.42 -5.77
N ASN A 217 4.06 12.06 -5.18
CA ASN A 217 3.01 11.34 -5.89
C ASN A 217 2.55 12.11 -7.13
N GLU A 218 2.31 13.41 -6.97
CA GLU A 218 1.90 14.28 -8.08
C GLU A 218 2.95 14.38 -9.17
N ALA A 219 4.23 14.49 -8.79
CA ALA A 219 5.34 14.52 -9.74
C ALA A 219 5.42 13.23 -10.56
N GLY A 220 5.16 12.06 -9.95
CA GLY A 220 5.14 10.79 -10.67
C GLY A 220 3.94 10.60 -11.59
N ARG A 221 2.81 11.25 -11.32
CA ARG A 221 1.60 11.14 -12.15
C ARG A 221 1.65 11.98 -13.43
N ARG A 222 2.53 12.97 -13.51
CA ARG A 222 2.68 13.89 -14.65
C ARG A 222 3.69 13.37 -15.65
#